data_AF-A0A399NQA0-F1
#
_entry.id   AF-A0A399NQA0-F1
#
_cell.length_a   1.000
_cell.length_b   1.000
_cell.length_c   1.000
_cell.angle_alpha   90.00
_cell.angle_beta   90.00
_cell.angle_gamma   90.00
#
_symmetry.space_group_name_H-M   'P 1'
#
loop_
_entity.id
_entity.type
_entity.pdbx_description
1 polymer ?
#
loop_
_entity_poly.entity_id
_entity_poly.type
_entity_poly.pdbx_seq_one_letter_code
_entity_poly.pdbx_strand_id
1 'polypeptide(L)'
;MLPEGCGLSVSISHTDTWIAVAVSSSPSCGVDVQSPVDPARFPPVILESFLPPGWIGHLDRGPDPTRRFTRMWASVEAGLKWHGTGFAVGVDALAWRTDGRGSSVTDPATGRSARILVHDLDDGSALAFATAPCAPHEVEVGTLRDRLRLPDETPRSPASPTLPGRGTP
;
A
#
# COMPACT_ATOMS: atom_id res chain seq x y z
N MET A 1 6.75 -0.91 17.73
CA MET A 1 7.86 -1.48 16.93
C MET A 1 7.96 -2.96 17.26
N LEU A 2 8.04 -3.83 16.25
CA LEU A 2 8.25 -5.26 16.47
C LEU A 2 9.73 -5.52 16.82
N PRO A 3 10.06 -6.57 17.59
CA PRO A 3 11.44 -6.90 17.93
C PRO A 3 12.27 -7.22 16.67
N GLU A 4 13.55 -6.85 16.68
CA GLU A 4 14.51 -7.30 15.65
C GLU A 4 14.56 -8.83 15.60
N GLY A 5 14.48 -9.41 14.39
CA GLY A 5 14.69 -10.84 14.17
C GLY A 5 13.46 -11.75 14.26
N CYS A 6 12.23 -11.24 14.39
CA CYS A 6 11.02 -12.09 14.37
C CYS A 6 10.69 -12.74 13.00
N GLY A 7 11.47 -12.44 11.97
CA GLY A 7 11.26 -12.97 10.61
C GLY A 7 10.04 -12.37 9.91
N LEU A 8 9.54 -11.21 10.36
CA LEU A 8 8.37 -10.54 9.81
C LEU A 8 8.75 -9.22 9.15
N SER A 9 8.31 -9.04 7.91
CA SER A 9 8.33 -7.76 7.20
C SER A 9 6.94 -7.14 7.21
N VAL A 10 6.88 -5.83 7.40
CA VAL A 10 5.64 -5.06 7.37
C VAL A 10 5.79 -3.88 6.43
N SER A 11 4.78 -3.64 5.60
CA SER A 11 4.67 -2.46 4.76
C SER A 11 3.28 -1.85 4.93
N ILE A 12 3.21 -0.52 4.96
CA ILE A 12 1.97 0.23 5.18
C ILE A 12 1.86 1.31 4.10
N SER A 13 0.64 1.52 3.61
CA SER A 13 0.28 2.68 2.80
C SER A 13 -1.13 3.12 3.13
N HIS A 14 -1.45 4.38 2.87
CA HIS A 14 -2.79 4.89 3.08
C HIS A 14 -3.14 5.99 2.08
N THR A 15 -4.43 6.12 1.83
CA THR A 15 -5.08 7.30 1.25
C THR A 15 -5.98 7.91 2.32
N ASP A 16 -6.82 8.87 1.95
CA ASP A 16 -7.86 9.40 2.85
C ASP A 16 -8.96 8.36 3.16
N THR A 17 -9.16 7.37 2.28
CA THR A 17 -10.23 6.38 2.36
C THR A 17 -9.77 4.97 2.71
N TRP A 18 -8.51 4.64 2.43
CA TRP A 18 -7.99 3.29 2.59
C TRP A 18 -6.71 3.26 3.41
N ILE A 19 -6.56 2.20 4.19
CA ILE A 19 -5.29 1.79 4.78
C ILE A 19 -4.99 0.40 4.24
N ALA A 20 -3.80 0.24 3.68
CA ALA A 20 -3.27 -1.04 3.21
C ALA A 20 -2.10 -1.45 4.10
N VAL A 21 -2.12 -2.71 4.54
CA VAL A 21 -1.06 -3.30 5.35
C VAL A 21 -0.68 -4.63 4.74
N ALA A 22 0.60 -4.79 4.41
CA ALA A 22 1.19 -6.08 4.08
C ALA A 22 2.03 -6.57 5.25
N VAL A 23 1.86 -7.84 5.56
CA VAL A 23 2.62 -8.55 6.59
C VAL A 23 3.12 -9.84 5.95
N SER A 24 4.42 -10.10 6.03
CA SER A 24 5.02 -11.25 5.36
C SER A 24 6.11 -11.89 6.22
N SER A 25 6.21 -13.22 6.19
CA SER A 25 7.37 -13.94 6.70
C SER A 25 8.58 -13.89 5.76
N SER A 26 8.40 -13.30 4.57
CA SER A 26 9.52 -13.04 3.66
C SER A 26 10.41 -11.92 4.22
N PRO A 27 11.70 -11.88 3.84
CA PRO A 27 12.63 -10.82 4.27
C PRO A 27 12.26 -9.41 3.80
N SER A 28 11.30 -9.28 2.87
CA SER A 28 10.70 -8.01 2.52
C SER A 28 9.32 -8.17 1.91
N CYS A 29 8.47 -7.16 2.08
CA CYS A 29 7.20 -6.96 1.41
C CYS A 29 6.99 -5.47 1.12
N GLY A 30 6.21 -5.16 0.08
CA GLY A 30 5.79 -3.80 -0.23
C GLY A 30 4.28 -3.75 -0.46
N VAL A 31 3.62 -2.71 0.04
CA VAL A 31 2.21 -2.42 -0.28
C VAL A 31 2.04 -0.95 -0.57
N ASP A 32 1.19 -0.65 -1.54
CA ASP A 32 0.78 0.71 -1.81
C ASP A 32 -0.69 0.81 -2.18
N VAL A 33 -1.37 1.84 -1.68
CA VAL A 33 -2.73 2.18 -2.08
C VAL A 33 -2.79 3.62 -2.53
N GLN A 34 -3.43 3.85 -3.68
CA GLN A 34 -3.44 5.14 -4.34
C GLN A 34 -4.85 5.51 -4.77
N SER A 35 -5.30 6.69 -4.34
CA SER A 35 -6.52 7.30 -4.85
C SER A 35 -6.34 7.65 -6.34
N PRO A 36 -7.44 7.79 -7.11
CA PRO A 36 -7.34 8.15 -8.53
C PRO A 36 -6.43 9.34 -8.78
N VAL A 37 -5.35 9.10 -9.53
CA VAL A 37 -4.37 10.11 -9.91
C VAL A 37 -4.53 10.42 -11.39
N ASP A 38 -4.85 11.68 -11.70
CA ASP A 38 -4.94 12.17 -13.07
C ASP A 38 -3.53 12.46 -13.61
N PRO A 39 -3.04 11.71 -14.62
CA PRO A 39 -1.71 11.93 -15.19
C PRO A 39 -1.56 13.31 -15.85
N ALA A 40 -2.67 13.95 -16.26
CA ALA A 40 -2.63 15.27 -16.89
C ALA A 40 -2.21 16.39 -15.92
N ARG A 41 -2.19 16.11 -14.61
CA ARG A 41 -1.72 17.04 -13.57
C ARG A 41 -0.20 17.16 -13.52
N PHE A 42 0.53 16.28 -14.21
CA PHE A 42 1.99 16.23 -14.18
C PHE A 42 2.57 16.53 -15.56
N PRO A 43 3.65 17.33 -15.66
CA PRO A 43 4.42 17.42 -16.88
C PRO A 43 4.99 16.04 -17.27
N PRO A 44 5.08 15.69 -18.58
CA PRO A 44 5.61 14.38 -19.02
C PRO A 44 6.99 14.04 -18.44
N VAL A 45 7.89 15.03 -18.34
CA VAL A 45 9.25 14.84 -17.77
C VAL A 45 9.22 14.41 -16.30
N ILE A 46 8.21 14.83 -15.54
CA ILE A 46 8.02 14.42 -14.15
C ILE A 46 7.54 12.96 -14.11
N LEU A 47 6.58 12.60 -14.96
CA LEU A 47 6.10 11.22 -15.07
C LEU A 47 7.23 10.25 -15.46
N GLU A 48 8.11 10.65 -16.38
CA GLU A 48 9.26 9.85 -16.81
C GLU A 48 10.29 9.63 -15.68
N SER A 49 10.38 10.55 -14.72
CA SER A 49 11.31 10.44 -13.58
C SER A 49 10.84 9.45 -12.52
N PHE A 50 9.54 9.11 -12.51
CA PHE A 50 8.93 8.25 -11.49
C PHE A 50 8.30 6.98 -12.05
N LEU A 51 8.23 6.84 -13.37
CA LEU A 51 7.78 5.60 -14.01
C LEU A 51 8.98 4.82 -14.55
N PRO A 52 8.96 3.49 -14.51
CA PRO A 52 10.00 2.68 -15.10
C PRO A 52 10.20 3.00 -16.60
N PRO A 53 11.43 2.84 -17.13
CA PRO A 53 11.71 3.10 -18.53
C PRO A 53 10.70 2.41 -19.48
N GLY A 54 10.16 3.18 -20.42
CA GLY A 54 9.18 2.72 -21.42
C GLY A 54 7.74 2.61 -20.93
N TRP A 55 7.47 2.81 -19.63
CA TRP A 55 6.12 2.68 -19.09
C TRP A 55 5.18 3.81 -19.53
N ILE A 56 5.72 5.01 -19.78
CA ILE A 56 4.90 6.17 -20.17
C ILE A 56 4.09 5.93 -21.45
N GLY A 57 4.64 5.18 -22.42
CA GLY A 57 3.96 4.81 -23.66
C GLY A 57 2.79 3.83 -23.48
N HIS A 58 2.54 3.36 -22.26
CA HIS A 58 1.35 2.60 -21.90
C HIS A 58 0.19 3.47 -21.44
N LEU A 59 0.42 4.71 -20.98
CA LEU A 59 -0.64 5.57 -20.42
C LEU A 59 -1.76 5.83 -21.41
N ASP A 60 -1.41 6.16 -22.66
CA ASP A 60 -2.37 6.53 -23.71
C ASP A 60 -3.11 5.34 -24.34
N ARG A 61 -2.86 4.11 -23.85
CA ARG A 61 -3.45 2.89 -24.45
C ARG A 61 -4.87 2.62 -23.93
N GLY A 62 -5.88 3.21 -24.57
CA GLY A 62 -7.29 2.91 -24.31
C GLY A 62 -7.99 3.91 -23.40
N PRO A 63 -9.23 3.62 -22.95
CA PRO A 63 -10.19 4.67 -22.60
C PRO A 63 -10.02 5.31 -21.22
N ASP A 64 -9.10 4.84 -20.37
CA ASP A 64 -8.97 5.31 -18.98
C ASP A 64 -7.50 5.52 -18.55
N PRO A 65 -6.91 6.67 -18.87
CA PRO A 65 -5.53 7.00 -18.50
C PRO A 65 -5.38 7.21 -16.99
N THR A 66 -6.39 7.72 -16.29
CA THR A 66 -6.38 7.94 -14.84
C THR A 66 -6.25 6.62 -14.09
N ARG A 67 -7.12 5.65 -14.37
CA ARG A 67 -7.04 4.33 -13.73
C ARG A 67 -5.71 3.66 -14.05
N ARG A 68 -5.25 3.76 -15.30
CA ARG A 68 -3.97 3.16 -15.69
C ARG A 68 -2.79 3.78 -14.97
N PHE A 69 -2.72 5.11 -14.91
CA PHE A 69 -1.67 5.81 -14.19
C PHE A 69 -1.70 5.46 -12.70
N THR A 70 -2.87 5.48 -12.07
CA THR A 70 -3.06 5.11 -10.66
C THR A 70 -2.52 3.70 -10.38
N ARG A 71 -2.83 2.72 -11.24
CA ARG A 71 -2.31 1.35 -11.13
C ARG A 71 -0.80 1.28 -11.30
N MET A 72 -0.25 2.02 -12.26
CA MET A 72 1.20 2.06 -12.51
C MET A 72 1.93 2.70 -11.33
N TRP A 73 1.42 3.82 -10.83
CA TRP A 73 1.97 4.53 -9.68
C TRP A 73 1.99 3.64 -8.43
N ALA A 74 0.86 3.01 -8.10
CA ALA A 74 0.79 2.06 -6.99
C ALA A 74 1.79 0.89 -7.17
N SER A 75 1.96 0.40 -8.40
CA SER A 75 2.92 -0.68 -8.68
C SER A 75 4.36 -0.26 -8.39
N VAL A 76 4.74 0.94 -8.81
CA VAL A 76 6.09 1.48 -8.59
C VAL A 76 6.36 1.66 -7.11
N GLU A 77 5.46 2.33 -6.39
CA GLU A 77 5.57 2.55 -4.95
C GLU A 77 5.64 1.24 -4.17
N ALA A 78 4.79 0.25 -4.50
CA ALA A 78 4.84 -1.07 -3.89
C ALA A 78 6.21 -1.75 -4.14
N GLY A 79 6.75 -1.67 -5.36
CA GLY A 79 8.07 -2.21 -5.70
C GLY A 79 9.21 -1.54 -4.94
N LEU A 80 9.19 -0.20 -4.83
CA LEU A 80 10.18 0.58 -4.09
C LEU A 80 10.11 0.32 -2.57
N LYS A 81 8.89 0.13 -2.04
CA LYS A 81 8.67 -0.27 -0.63
C LYS A 81 9.17 -1.68 -0.37
N TRP A 82 8.96 -2.63 -1.29
CA TRP A 82 9.57 -3.96 -1.19
C TRP A 82 11.09 -3.93 -1.27
N HIS A 83 11.68 -3.03 -2.04
CA HIS A 83 13.14 -2.89 -2.05
C HIS A 83 13.66 -2.33 -0.71
N GLY A 84 12.87 -1.49 -0.03
CA GLY A 84 13.18 -0.93 1.28
C GLY A 84 13.89 0.43 1.23
N THR A 85 14.01 1.03 0.04
CA THR A 85 14.71 2.31 -0.17
C THR A 85 13.78 3.49 -0.42
N GLY A 86 12.51 3.24 -0.75
CA GLY A 86 11.65 4.27 -1.34
C GLY A 86 12.27 4.89 -2.60
N PHE A 87 11.94 6.14 -2.89
CA PHE A 87 12.51 6.89 -4.03
C PHE A 87 13.97 7.33 -3.84
N ALA A 88 14.63 7.05 -2.70
CA ALA A 88 16.00 7.51 -2.44
C ALA A 88 17.03 6.97 -3.45
N VAL A 89 16.77 5.81 -4.06
CA VAL A 89 17.62 5.20 -5.11
C VAL A 89 17.06 5.39 -6.53
N GLY A 90 15.89 6.03 -6.67
CA GLY A 90 15.20 6.20 -7.94
C GLY A 90 14.63 4.90 -8.52
N VAL A 91 13.74 5.03 -9.50
CA VAL A 91 13.14 3.87 -10.19
C VAL A 91 14.16 3.11 -11.05
N ASP A 92 15.21 3.79 -11.52
CA ASP A 92 16.24 3.22 -12.40
C ASP A 92 17.20 2.25 -11.71
N ALA A 93 17.24 2.25 -10.37
CA ALA A 93 18.03 1.29 -9.62
C ALA A 93 17.48 -0.15 -9.69
N LEU A 94 16.23 -0.31 -10.17
CA LEU A 94 15.55 -1.59 -10.25
C LEU A 94 15.26 -1.97 -11.70
N ALA A 95 15.34 -3.27 -12.00
CA ALA A 95 14.97 -3.83 -13.29
C ALA A 95 13.47 -4.20 -13.29
N TRP A 96 12.68 -3.45 -14.05
CA TRP A 96 11.22 -3.62 -14.13
C TRP A 96 10.83 -4.43 -15.37
N ARG A 97 9.81 -5.28 -15.23
CA ARG A 97 9.18 -6.00 -16.35
C ARG A 97 7.67 -5.96 -16.23
N THR A 98 6.99 -5.98 -17.37
CA THR A 98 5.54 -6.16 -17.47
C THR A 98 5.25 -7.31 -18.42
N ASP A 99 4.33 -8.19 -18.04
CA ASP A 99 3.99 -9.40 -18.81
C ASP A 99 2.50 -9.43 -19.24
N GLY A 100 1.81 -8.30 -19.13
CA GLY A 100 0.37 -8.18 -19.43
C GLY A 100 -0.54 -8.83 -18.38
N ARG A 101 -0.02 -9.63 -17.45
CA ARG A 101 -0.73 -10.17 -16.28
C ARG A 101 -0.35 -9.47 -14.99
N GLY A 102 0.77 -8.78 -14.97
CA GLY A 102 1.23 -7.94 -13.87
C GLY A 102 2.60 -7.36 -14.17
N SER A 103 3.27 -6.94 -13.11
CA SER A 103 4.64 -6.43 -13.20
C SER A 103 5.55 -7.22 -12.27
N SER A 104 6.84 -7.19 -12.54
CA SER A 104 7.86 -7.67 -11.63
C SER A 104 9.00 -6.68 -11.55
N VAL A 105 9.69 -6.74 -10.42
CA VAL A 105 10.83 -5.90 -10.13
C VAL A 105 11.96 -6.78 -9.61
N THR A 106 13.17 -6.52 -10.08
CA THR A 106 14.39 -7.21 -9.65
C THR A 106 15.41 -6.17 -9.23
N ASP A 107 16.02 -6.37 -8.07
CA ASP A 107 17.21 -5.63 -7.65
C ASP A 107 18.45 -6.25 -8.33
N PRO A 108 19.12 -5.54 -9.26
CA PRO A 108 20.28 -6.08 -9.97
C PRO A 108 21.49 -6.32 -9.06
N ALA A 109 21.62 -5.60 -7.94
CA ALA A 109 22.75 -5.71 -7.03
C ALA A 109 22.68 -6.98 -6.18
N THR A 110 21.46 -7.39 -5.79
CA THR A 110 21.25 -8.58 -4.95
C THR A 110 20.65 -9.78 -5.69
N GLY A 111 20.11 -9.57 -6.89
CA GLY A 111 19.36 -10.57 -7.66
C GLY A 111 17.99 -10.90 -7.07
N ARG A 112 17.58 -10.27 -5.97
CA ARG A 112 16.25 -10.46 -5.37
C ARG A 112 15.18 -9.93 -6.30
N SER A 113 14.02 -10.58 -6.31
CA SER A 113 12.89 -10.13 -7.13
C SER A 113 11.57 -10.21 -6.39
N ALA A 114 10.60 -9.43 -6.86
CA ALA A 114 9.21 -9.47 -6.44
C ALA A 114 8.28 -9.47 -7.64
N ARG A 115 7.14 -10.15 -7.47
CA ARG A 115 5.96 -9.97 -8.32
C ARG A 115 5.08 -8.88 -7.73
N ILE A 116 4.56 -8.04 -8.60
CA ILE A 116 3.62 -6.97 -8.27
C ILE A 116 2.25 -7.38 -8.79
N LEU A 117 1.29 -7.43 -7.87
CA LEU A 117 -0.12 -7.65 -8.16
C LEU A 117 -0.88 -6.37 -7.84
N VAL A 118 -1.89 -6.05 -8.65
CA VAL A 118 -2.65 -4.80 -8.54
C VAL A 118 -4.14 -5.07 -8.66
N HIS A 119 -4.88 -4.63 -7.66
CA HIS A 119 -6.33 -4.71 -7.56
C HIS A 119 -6.93 -3.31 -7.62
N ASP A 120 -8.03 -3.16 -8.35
CA ASP A 120 -8.83 -1.93 -8.25
C ASP A 120 -9.77 -2.04 -7.06
N LEU A 121 -10.03 -0.91 -6.42
CA LEU A 121 -10.98 -0.77 -5.33
C LEU A 121 -12.24 -0.05 -5.83
N ASP A 122 -13.33 -0.17 -5.07
CA ASP A 122 -14.67 0.32 -5.46
C ASP A 122 -14.71 1.83 -5.75
N ASP A 123 -13.82 2.62 -5.15
CA ASP A 123 -13.74 4.08 -5.32
C ASP A 123 -12.80 4.53 -6.45
N GLY A 124 -12.33 3.58 -7.26
CA GLY A 124 -11.36 3.83 -8.34
C GLY A 124 -9.91 3.88 -7.86
N SER A 125 -9.64 3.74 -6.57
CA SER A 125 -8.29 3.59 -6.05
C SER A 125 -7.64 2.28 -6.56
N ALA A 126 -6.32 2.23 -6.56
CA ALA A 126 -5.57 1.01 -6.86
C ALA A 126 -4.77 0.56 -5.62
N LEU A 127 -4.89 -0.72 -5.28
CA LEU A 127 -4.07 -1.40 -4.29
C LEU A 127 -3.04 -2.26 -5.01
N ALA A 128 -1.76 -2.03 -4.76
CA ALA A 128 -0.66 -2.83 -5.25
C ALA A 128 0.11 -3.47 -4.09
N PHE A 129 0.59 -4.69 -4.30
CA PHE A 129 1.52 -5.33 -3.38
C PHE A 129 2.63 -6.05 -4.13
N ALA A 130 3.84 -5.88 -3.62
CA ALA A 130 5.07 -6.49 -4.10
C ALA A 130 5.50 -7.57 -3.10
N THR A 131 5.46 -8.82 -3.55
CA THR A 131 5.88 -9.98 -2.75
C THR A 131 6.99 -10.71 -3.47
N ALA A 132 7.94 -11.25 -2.69
CA ALA A 132 8.87 -12.22 -3.22
C ALA A 132 8.07 -13.35 -3.90
N PRO A 133 8.55 -13.90 -5.03
CA PRO A 133 7.97 -15.09 -5.62
C PRO A 133 8.20 -16.27 -4.67
N CYS A 134 7.29 -16.45 -3.71
CA CYS A 134 7.20 -17.66 -2.91
C CYS A 134 6.26 -18.64 -3.61
N ALA A 135 6.36 -19.93 -3.30
CA ALA A 135 5.39 -20.94 -3.75
C ALA A 135 3.95 -20.42 -3.50
N PRO A 136 2.97 -20.76 -4.36
CA PRO A 136 1.66 -20.11 -4.36
C PRO A 136 1.03 -20.18 -2.95
N HIS A 137 1.02 -19.05 -2.27
CA HIS A 137 0.24 -18.82 -1.07
C HIS A 137 -0.95 -17.96 -1.48
N GLU A 138 -2.12 -18.36 -0.99
CA GLU A 138 -3.39 -17.70 -1.23
C GLU A 138 -3.30 -16.26 -0.71
N VAL A 139 -3.40 -15.28 -1.61
CA VAL A 139 -3.50 -13.87 -1.22
C VAL A 139 -4.96 -13.58 -0.93
N GLU A 140 -5.31 -13.51 0.36
CA GLU A 140 -6.63 -13.07 0.78
C GLU A 140 -6.69 -11.54 0.76
N VAL A 141 -7.36 -10.98 -0.25
CA VAL A 141 -7.71 -9.55 -0.28
C VAL A 141 -8.97 -9.37 0.56
N GLY A 142 -8.79 -9.18 1.87
CA GLY A 142 -9.87 -8.85 2.78
C GLY A 142 -10.10 -7.34 2.86
N THR A 143 -11.34 -6.87 2.67
CA THR A 143 -11.73 -5.55 3.17
C THR A 143 -12.15 -5.72 4.62
N LEU A 144 -11.43 -5.08 5.55
CA LEU A 144 -11.76 -5.11 6.97
C LEU A 144 -12.91 -4.12 7.24
N ARG A 145 -14.03 -4.24 6.51
CA ARG A 145 -15.16 -3.31 6.62
C ARG A 145 -15.95 -3.52 7.92
N ASP A 146 -15.85 -4.67 8.60
CA ASP A 146 -16.75 -5.01 9.74
C ASP A 146 -16.10 -5.57 11.02
N ARG A 147 -14.76 -5.61 11.16
CA ARG A 147 -14.13 -6.31 12.30
C ARG A 147 -13.32 -5.49 13.29
N LEU A 148 -13.18 -4.19 13.10
CA LEU A 148 -12.66 -3.32 14.15
C LEU A 148 -13.83 -2.69 14.92
N ARG A 149 -14.60 -3.50 15.64
CA ARG A 149 -15.31 -2.95 16.81
C ARG A 149 -14.23 -2.62 17.82
N LEU A 150 -13.86 -1.34 17.89
CA LEU A 150 -13.24 -0.82 19.10
C LEU A 150 -14.14 -1.26 20.27
N PRO A 151 -13.59 -1.83 21.36
CA PRO A 151 -14.42 -2.11 22.52
C PRO A 151 -15.15 -0.82 22.90
N ASP A 152 -16.48 -0.90 23.02
CA ASP A 152 -17.30 0.22 23.46
C ASP A 152 -16.62 0.87 24.66
N GLU A 153 -16.17 2.12 24.51
CA GLU A 153 -15.92 2.96 25.65
C GLU A 153 -17.28 3.16 26.30
N THR A 154 -17.61 2.27 27.24
CA THR A 154 -18.76 2.40 28.10
C THR A 154 -18.64 3.77 28.74
N PRO A 155 -19.61 4.69 28.57
CA PRO A 155 -19.54 5.98 29.23
C PRO A 155 -19.49 5.68 30.73
N ARG A 156 -18.39 6.05 31.40
CA ARG A 156 -18.37 6.08 32.86
C ARG A 156 -19.48 7.03 33.26
N SER A 157 -20.56 6.47 33.81
CA SER A 157 -21.65 7.25 34.38
C SER A 157 -21.07 8.29 35.33
N PRO A 158 -21.45 9.57 35.25
CA PRO A 158 -20.98 10.55 36.21
C PRO A 158 -21.47 10.12 37.59
N ALA A 159 -20.54 9.96 38.53
CA ALA A 159 -20.86 9.73 39.92
C ALA A 159 -21.79 10.85 40.39
N SER A 160 -23.00 10.50 40.80
CA SER A 160 -23.94 11.45 41.39
C SER A 160 -23.32 11.98 42.69
N PRO A 161 -23.29 13.32 42.91
CA PRO A 161 -22.77 13.88 44.14
C PRO A 161 -23.69 13.50 45.31
N THR A 162 -23.14 12.78 46.28
CA THR A 162 -23.78 12.50 47.56
C THR A 162 -23.92 13.81 48.33
N LEU A 163 -25.16 14.30 48.49
CA LEU A 163 -25.48 15.41 49.39
C LEU A 163 -25.28 14.96 50.85
N PRO A 164 -24.53 15.68 51.69
CA PRO A 164 -24.41 15.37 53.10
C PRO A 164 -25.75 15.58 53.82
N GLY A 165 -26.16 14.57 54.60
CA GLY A 165 -27.40 14.53 55.35
C GLY A 165 -27.54 15.69 56.34
N ARG A 166 -28.75 16.23 56.41
CA ARG A 166 -29.17 17.15 57.47
C ARG A 166 -29.02 16.47 58.83
N GLY A 167 -28.08 16.96 59.62
CA GLY A 167 -28.07 16.71 61.06
C GLY A 167 -29.07 17.61 61.75
N THR A 168 -29.82 17.03 62.70
CA THR A 168 -30.32 17.62 63.95
C THR A 168 -31.07 16.50 64.70
N PRO A 169 -31.00 16.49 66.03
CA PRO A 169 -32.00 17.22 66.81
C PRO A 169 -31.49 18.54 67.39
#